data_AF-A0A958XYN7-F1
#
_entry.id   AF-A0A958XYN7-F1
#
_cell.length_a   1.000
_cell.length_b   1.000
_cell.length_c   1.000
_cell.angle_alpha   90.00
_cell.angle_beta   90.00
_cell.angle_gamma   90.00
#
_symmetry.space_group_name_H-M   'P 1'
#
loop_
_entity.id
_entity.type
_entity.pdbx_description
1 polymer ?
#
loop_
_entity_poly.entity_id
_entity_poly.type
_entity_poly.pdbx_seq_one_letter_code
_entity_poly.pdbx_strand_id
1 'polypeptide(L)'
;INTGMLDGVQQHDAAEWKPQVLGQCNSWLKEGLRPRAMTRDLDWGVPVPLPNAEGKVLYVWLDAPIGYITATKQWALDHGSDWEKWWKADDTRLLHFIGKDNIVFHCIIFPILLKMHGGFILPQNVPANEFLNLEGQKLSTSRNWAVWLHEYIERWPDRQDELRYALASILPEFKDSEFTWKD
;
A
#
# COMPACT_ATOMS: atom_id res chain seq x y z
N ILE A 1 -8.14 15.79 -1.36
CA ILE A 1 -8.55 14.48 -0.80
C ILE A 1 -10.00 14.48 -0.29
N ASN A 2 -10.44 15.45 0.52
CA ASN A 2 -11.80 15.47 1.09
C ASN A 2 -12.93 15.69 0.08
N THR A 3 -12.63 16.26 -1.09
CA THR A 3 -13.62 16.52 -2.14
C THR A 3 -13.53 15.54 -3.30
N GLY A 4 -12.43 14.77 -3.37
CA GLY A 4 -12.12 14.00 -4.57
C GLY A 4 -11.71 14.81 -5.80
N MET A 5 -11.69 16.14 -5.72
CA MET A 5 -11.39 17.02 -6.85
C MET A 5 -9.89 17.36 -6.91
N LEU A 6 -9.34 17.34 -8.12
CA LEU A 6 -8.00 17.82 -8.44
C LEU A 6 -8.06 18.64 -9.73
N ASP A 7 -7.65 19.90 -9.68
CA ASP A 7 -7.56 20.78 -10.86
C ASP A 7 -8.86 20.82 -11.70
N GLY A 8 -10.03 20.74 -11.03
CA GLY A 8 -11.36 20.75 -11.67
C GLY A 8 -11.85 19.39 -12.18
N VAL A 9 -11.08 18.32 -12.01
CA VAL A 9 -11.43 16.95 -12.42
C VAL A 9 -11.70 16.08 -11.18
N GLN A 10 -12.78 15.30 -11.23
CA GLN A 10 -13.08 14.30 -10.20
C GLN A 10 -12.11 13.13 -10.30
N GLN A 11 -11.33 12.89 -9.24
CA GLN A 11 -10.38 11.78 -9.16
C GLN A 11 -10.95 10.57 -8.40
N HIS A 12 -11.75 10.82 -7.36
CA HIS A 12 -12.35 9.79 -6.53
C HIS A 12 -13.61 10.28 -5.81
N ASP A 13 -14.48 9.38 -5.33
CA ASP A 13 -15.54 9.78 -4.39
C ASP A 13 -15.00 9.73 -2.95
N ALA A 14 -14.95 10.87 -2.27
CA ALA A 14 -14.48 10.94 -0.89
C ALA A 14 -15.41 10.22 0.11
N ALA A 15 -16.69 10.04 -0.22
CA ALA A 15 -17.63 9.30 0.63
C ALA A 15 -17.35 7.79 0.66
N GLU A 16 -16.69 7.24 -0.37
CA GLU A 16 -16.29 5.83 -0.42
C GLU A 16 -15.01 5.54 0.36
N TRP A 17 -14.30 6.57 0.82
CA TRP A 17 -13.07 6.41 1.57
C TRP A 17 -13.35 6.18 3.05
N LYS A 18 -12.64 5.23 3.65
CA LYS A 18 -12.79 4.94 5.08
C LYS A 18 -12.46 6.19 5.93
N PRO A 19 -13.24 6.50 6.98
CA PRO A 19 -13.02 7.71 7.79
C PRO A 19 -11.61 7.84 8.38
N GLN A 20 -11.00 6.73 8.82
CA GLN A 20 -9.64 6.75 9.36
C GLN A 20 -8.58 7.11 8.31
N VAL A 21 -8.79 6.74 7.04
CA VAL A 21 -7.88 7.09 5.94
C VAL A 21 -7.91 8.60 5.71
N LEU A 22 -9.10 9.17 5.60
CA LEU A 22 -9.27 10.63 5.46
C LEU A 22 -8.73 11.37 6.69
N GLY A 23 -9.01 10.87 7.90
CA GLY A 23 -8.54 11.44 9.16
C GLY A 23 -7.01 11.54 9.22
N GLN A 24 -6.31 10.44 8.91
CA GLN A 24 -4.84 10.42 8.93
C GLN A 24 -4.24 11.34 7.86
N CYS A 25 -4.81 11.35 6.65
CA CYS A 25 -4.37 12.26 5.60
C CYS A 25 -4.55 13.73 6.01
N ASN A 26 -5.70 14.07 6.60
CA ASN A 26 -5.99 15.42 7.06
C ASN A 26 -5.07 15.87 8.19
N SER A 27 -4.68 14.99 9.11
CA SER A 27 -3.68 15.31 10.14
C SER A 27 -2.35 15.73 9.51
N TRP A 28 -1.86 14.94 8.55
CA TRP A 28 -0.61 15.22 7.83
C TRP A 28 -0.66 16.52 7.02
N LEU A 29 -1.77 16.77 6.34
CA LEU A 29 -1.96 17.99 5.56
C LEU A 29 -2.06 19.23 6.46
N LYS A 30 -2.72 19.12 7.61
CA LYS A 30 -2.87 20.21 8.59
C LYS A 30 -1.52 20.58 9.23
N GLU A 31 -0.67 19.61 9.51
CA GLU A 31 0.68 19.84 10.04
C GLU A 31 1.63 20.48 9.02
N GLY A 32 1.32 20.33 7.72
CA GLY A 32 2.14 20.81 6.61
C GLY A 32 3.17 19.77 6.18
N LEU A 33 3.24 19.54 4.87
CA LEU A 33 4.20 18.61 4.28
C LEU A 33 5.61 19.20 4.31
N ARG A 34 6.58 18.40 4.75
CA ARG A 34 8.00 18.77 4.80
C ARG A 34 8.80 18.05 3.72
N PRO A 35 9.92 18.62 3.27
CA PRO A 35 10.86 17.93 2.38
C PRO A 35 11.28 16.58 2.97
N ARG A 36 11.38 15.56 2.11
CA ARG A 36 11.81 14.21 2.48
C ARG A 36 13.02 13.82 1.66
N ALA A 37 14.01 13.23 2.32
CA ALA A 37 15.20 12.69 1.65
C ALA A 37 14.85 11.45 0.85
N MET A 38 15.15 11.46 -0.45
CA MET A 38 14.82 10.39 -1.40
C MET A 38 16.00 9.50 -1.77
N THR A 39 17.15 9.68 -1.12
CA THR A 39 18.35 8.86 -1.32
C THR A 39 18.84 8.30 0.02
N ARG A 40 19.64 7.23 -0.03
CA ARG A 40 20.34 6.65 1.12
C ARG A 40 21.76 6.24 0.75
N ASP A 41 22.63 6.28 1.75
CA ASP A 41 23.99 5.76 1.67
C ASP A 41 23.95 4.26 2.02
N LEU A 42 23.68 3.43 1.01
CA LEU A 42 23.57 1.97 1.11
C LEU A 42 24.12 1.34 -0.17
N ASP A 43 24.65 0.13 -0.05
CA ASP A 43 25.19 -0.61 -1.20
C ASP A 43 24.12 -1.42 -1.94
N TRP A 44 22.93 -1.61 -1.35
CA TRP A 44 21.83 -2.38 -1.92
C TRP A 44 20.59 -1.51 -2.17
N GLY A 45 20.26 -1.31 -3.46
CA GLY A 45 19.10 -0.55 -3.91
C GLY A 45 19.25 -0.09 -5.35
N VAL A 46 18.27 0.67 -5.86
CA VAL A 46 18.35 1.25 -7.21
C VAL A 46 19.36 2.43 -7.20
N PRO A 47 20.42 2.41 -8.03
CA PRO A 47 21.39 3.50 -8.07
C PRO A 47 20.75 4.84 -8.45
N VAL A 48 21.20 5.92 -7.83
CA VAL A 48 20.71 7.28 -8.16
C VAL A 48 21.32 7.73 -9.50
N PRO A 49 20.52 8.03 -10.54
CA PRO A 49 21.04 8.36 -11.87
C PRO A 49 21.42 9.85 -11.98
N LEU A 50 22.21 10.36 -11.03
CA LEU A 50 22.67 11.74 -11.00
C LEU A 50 24.20 11.81 -10.89
N PRO A 51 24.85 12.83 -11.50
CA PRO A 51 26.25 13.11 -11.23
C PRO A 51 26.50 13.32 -9.72
N ASN A 52 27.64 12.85 -9.22
CA ASN A 52 28.05 12.96 -7.81
C ASN A 52 27.13 12.22 -6.80
N ALA A 53 26.40 11.19 -7.23
CA ALA A 53 25.60 10.33 -6.36
C ALA A 53 26.19 8.90 -6.22
N GLU A 54 27.48 8.73 -6.50
CA GLU A 54 28.19 7.46 -6.30
C GLU A 54 28.05 6.98 -4.85
N GLY A 55 27.82 5.68 -4.67
CA GLY A 55 27.56 5.07 -3.36
C GLY A 55 26.17 5.38 -2.77
N LYS A 56 25.28 6.05 -3.52
CA LYS A 56 23.90 6.32 -3.09
C LYS A 56 22.89 5.51 -3.90
N VAL A 57 21.85 5.09 -3.20
CA VAL A 57 20.67 4.44 -3.78
C VAL A 57 19.41 5.26 -3.53
N LEU A 58 18.37 5.04 -4.33
CA LEU A 58 17.04 5.56 -4.07
C LEU A 58 16.55 5.00 -2.73
N TYR A 59 15.95 5.87 -1.92
CA TYR A 59 15.35 5.46 -0.66
C TYR A 59 14.14 4.57 -0.95
N VAL A 60 13.95 3.50 -0.19
CA VAL A 60 12.86 2.52 -0.43
C VAL A 60 11.46 3.15 -0.46
N TRP A 61 11.25 4.25 0.27
CA TRP A 61 10.00 5.01 0.22
C TRP A 61 9.85 5.88 -1.03
N LEU A 62 10.76 5.82 -1.99
CA LEU A 62 10.60 6.41 -3.32
C LEU A 62 10.26 5.32 -4.33
N ASP A 63 11.04 4.23 -4.35
CA ASP A 63 10.99 3.23 -5.41
C ASP A 63 10.03 2.05 -5.13
N ALA A 64 9.75 1.71 -3.87
CA ALA A 64 8.85 0.60 -3.54
C ALA A 64 7.47 0.67 -4.23
N PRO A 65 6.74 1.80 -4.26
CA PRO A 65 5.44 1.84 -4.93
C PRO A 65 5.56 1.87 -6.46
N ILE A 66 6.72 2.26 -6.99
CA ILE A 66 7.01 2.13 -8.43
C ILE A 66 7.09 0.63 -8.79
N GLY A 67 7.41 -0.22 -7.82
CA GLY A 67 7.32 -1.68 -7.91
C GLY A 67 5.99 -2.21 -8.44
N TYR A 68 4.85 -1.57 -8.11
CA TYR A 68 3.55 -1.97 -8.66
C TYR A 68 3.50 -1.79 -10.19
N ILE A 69 4.09 -0.72 -10.69
CA ILE A 69 4.15 -0.39 -12.11
C ILE A 69 5.13 -1.32 -12.82
N THR A 70 6.33 -1.53 -12.26
CA THR A 70 7.33 -2.41 -12.89
C THR A 70 6.90 -3.87 -12.89
N ALA A 71 6.21 -4.35 -11.85
CA ALA A 71 5.58 -5.67 -11.84
C ALA A 71 4.51 -5.79 -12.95
N THR A 72 3.67 -4.75 -13.12
CA THR A 72 2.67 -4.72 -14.20
C THR A 72 3.33 -4.72 -15.59
N LYS A 73 4.43 -3.97 -15.76
CA LYS A 73 5.24 -3.98 -16.99
C LYS A 73 5.78 -5.35 -17.31
N GLN A 74 6.35 -6.05 -16.32
CA GLN A 74 6.86 -7.40 -16.50
C GLN A 74 5.74 -8.38 -16.89
N TRP A 75 4.63 -8.36 -16.16
CA TRP A 75 3.47 -9.19 -16.50
C TRP A 75 2.98 -8.92 -17.93
N ALA A 76 2.88 -7.66 -18.33
CA ALA A 76 2.42 -7.28 -19.66
C ALA A 76 3.38 -7.77 -20.76
N LEU A 77 4.70 -7.67 -20.52
CA LEU A 77 5.73 -8.22 -21.41
C LEU A 77 5.56 -9.73 -21.59
N ASP A 78 5.35 -10.47 -20.49
CA ASP A 78 5.21 -11.94 -20.50
C ASP A 78 3.92 -12.42 -21.19
N HIS A 79 2.89 -11.56 -21.26
CA HIS A 79 1.56 -11.91 -21.79
C HIS A 79 1.19 -11.19 -23.10
N GLY A 80 2.12 -10.41 -23.68
CA GLY A 80 1.85 -9.63 -24.90
C GLY A 80 0.75 -8.58 -24.72
N SER A 81 0.61 -8.02 -23.51
CA SER A 81 -0.36 -6.99 -23.18
C SER A 81 0.30 -5.60 -23.14
N ASP A 82 -0.51 -4.54 -23.19
CA ASP A 82 -0.06 -3.19 -22.88
C ASP A 82 -0.24 -2.90 -21.38
N TRP A 83 0.84 -2.51 -20.71
CA TRP A 83 0.81 -2.17 -19.28
C TRP A 83 0.23 -0.77 -19.04
N GLU A 84 0.30 0.13 -20.03
CA GLU A 84 -0.15 1.52 -19.90
C GLU A 84 -1.65 1.59 -19.64
N LYS A 85 -2.42 0.65 -20.20
CA LYS A 85 -3.85 0.50 -19.93
C LYS A 85 -4.16 0.51 -18.43
N TRP A 86 -3.34 -0.15 -17.61
CA TRP A 86 -3.62 -0.29 -16.17
C TRP A 86 -3.22 0.92 -15.32
N TRP A 87 -2.37 1.80 -15.84
CA TRP A 87 -1.73 2.86 -15.06
C TRP A 87 -1.90 4.26 -15.65
N LYS A 88 -2.41 4.37 -16.88
CA LYS A 88 -2.49 5.63 -17.63
C LYS A 88 -3.84 5.86 -18.30
N ALA A 89 -4.68 4.83 -18.44
CA ALA A 89 -6.02 4.97 -19.02
C ALA A 89 -7.03 5.51 -18.00
N ASP A 90 -7.84 6.47 -18.42
CA ASP A 90 -8.86 7.16 -17.62
C ASP A 90 -10.06 6.26 -17.25
N ASP A 91 -10.32 5.22 -18.04
CA ASP A 91 -11.33 4.19 -17.76
C ASP A 91 -10.89 3.16 -16.70
N THR A 92 -9.66 3.25 -16.20
CA THR A 92 -9.12 2.30 -15.24
C THR A 92 -9.26 2.77 -13.80
N ARG A 93 -9.68 1.84 -12.93
CA ARG A 93 -9.87 2.07 -11.51
C ARG A 93 -8.72 1.53 -10.69
N LEU A 94 -7.86 2.42 -10.19
CA LEU A 94 -6.74 2.03 -9.33
C LEU A 94 -7.16 1.96 -7.85
N LEU A 95 -7.03 0.78 -7.24
CA LEU A 95 -7.37 0.52 -5.84
C LEU A 95 -6.15 -0.02 -5.08
N HIS A 96 -5.83 0.57 -3.93
CA HIS A 96 -4.69 0.15 -3.11
C HIS A 96 -5.15 -0.44 -1.78
N PHE A 97 -5.15 -1.77 -1.65
CA PHE A 97 -5.41 -2.46 -0.38
C PHE A 97 -4.14 -2.52 0.46
N ILE A 98 -4.18 -1.93 1.66
CA ILE A 98 -3.00 -1.76 2.51
C ILE A 98 -3.33 -1.89 4.01
N GLY A 99 -2.31 -2.01 4.86
CA GLY A 99 -2.43 -1.75 6.30
C GLY A 99 -2.36 -0.25 6.62
N LYS A 100 -2.93 0.17 7.75
CA LYS A 100 -3.03 1.59 8.14
C LYS A 100 -1.72 2.37 8.13
N ASP A 101 -0.59 1.73 8.44
CA ASP A 101 0.72 2.38 8.47
C ASP A 101 1.18 2.88 7.09
N ASN A 102 0.58 2.39 6.00
CA ASN A 102 0.91 2.79 4.63
C ASN A 102 -0.02 3.89 4.07
N ILE A 103 -1.02 4.37 4.83
CA ILE A 103 -2.02 5.33 4.35
C ILE A 103 -1.36 6.59 3.79
N VAL A 104 -0.51 7.26 4.57
CA VAL A 104 0.15 8.50 4.15
C VAL A 104 0.95 8.30 2.86
N PHE A 105 1.53 7.12 2.72
CA PHE A 105 2.35 6.79 1.58
C PHE A 105 1.51 6.66 0.30
N HIS A 106 0.43 5.88 0.36
CA HIS A 106 -0.43 5.61 -0.79
C HIS A 106 -1.43 6.72 -1.10
N CYS A 107 -1.74 7.59 -0.14
CA CYS A 107 -2.72 8.68 -0.30
C CYS A 107 -2.08 10.04 -0.57
N ILE A 108 -0.80 10.23 -0.21
CA ILE A 108 -0.10 11.53 -0.36
C ILE A 108 1.18 11.36 -1.16
N ILE A 109 2.14 10.59 -0.66
CA ILE A 109 3.49 10.57 -1.24
C ILE A 109 3.50 10.00 -2.65
N PHE A 110 2.95 8.79 -2.84
CA PHE A 110 2.94 8.15 -4.15
C PHE A 110 2.08 8.90 -5.17
N PRO A 111 0.87 9.40 -4.84
CA PRO A 111 0.12 10.28 -5.75
C PRO A 111 0.88 11.56 -6.14
N ILE A 112 1.67 12.18 -5.25
CA ILE A 112 2.54 13.30 -5.60
C ILE A 112 3.58 12.87 -6.64
N LEU A 113 4.23 11.72 -6.45
CA LEU A 113 5.22 11.19 -7.39
C LEU A 113 4.61 10.93 -8.78
N LEU A 114 3.43 10.28 -8.83
CA LEU A 114 2.69 10.04 -10.07
C LEU A 114 2.31 11.34 -10.77
N LYS A 115 1.81 12.33 -10.02
CA LYS A 115 1.46 13.66 -10.56
C LYS A 115 2.68 14.41 -11.09
N MET A 116 3.79 14.38 -10.36
CA MET A 116 5.04 15.04 -10.75
C MET A 116 5.65 14.41 -12.01
N HIS A 117 5.56 13.09 -12.15
CA HIS A 117 5.97 12.42 -13.38
C HIS A 117 5.02 12.76 -14.55
N GLY A 118 3.71 12.78 -14.27
CA GLY A 118 2.67 13.02 -15.27
C GLY A 118 2.34 11.77 -16.09
N GLY A 119 1.14 11.78 -16.68
CA GLY A 119 0.65 10.71 -17.55
C GLY A 119 0.15 9.45 -16.84
N PHE A 120 0.06 9.46 -15.50
CA PHE A 120 -0.45 8.36 -14.69
C PHE A 120 -1.80 8.71 -14.05
N ILE A 121 -2.69 7.72 -13.93
CA ILE A 121 -3.90 7.85 -13.10
C ILE A 121 -3.56 7.82 -11.62
N LEU A 122 -4.46 8.37 -10.80
CA LEU A 122 -4.34 8.39 -9.35
C LEU A 122 -5.22 7.31 -8.70
N PRO A 123 -4.90 6.85 -7.48
CA PRO A 123 -5.73 5.89 -6.77
C PRO A 123 -7.13 6.45 -6.52
N GLN A 124 -8.16 5.73 -6.98
CA GLN A 124 -9.55 6.12 -6.72
C GLN A 124 -9.98 5.74 -5.30
N ASN A 125 -9.40 4.71 -4.70
CA ASN A 125 -9.62 4.39 -3.29
C ASN A 125 -8.38 3.69 -2.70
N VAL A 126 -8.18 3.86 -1.41
CA VAL A 126 -7.10 3.22 -0.64
C VAL A 126 -7.71 2.54 0.59
N PRO A 127 -8.36 1.37 0.43
CA PRO A 127 -8.86 0.61 1.56
C PRO A 127 -7.72 0.21 2.50
N ALA A 128 -7.75 0.76 3.71
CA ALA A 128 -6.80 0.42 4.75
C ALA A 128 -7.45 -0.40 5.86
N ASN A 129 -6.75 -1.44 6.33
CA ASN A 129 -7.16 -2.23 7.48
C ASN A 129 -6.35 -1.88 8.74
N GLU A 130 -7.01 -2.01 9.88
CA GLU A 130 -6.42 -1.93 11.21
C GLU A 130 -5.61 -3.20 11.54
N PHE A 131 -5.04 -3.31 12.73
CA PHE A 131 -4.20 -4.47 13.06
C PHE A 131 -5.03 -5.70 13.41
N LEU A 132 -4.46 -6.87 13.12
CA LEU A 132 -4.91 -8.16 13.63
C LEU A 132 -4.00 -8.58 14.79
N ASN A 133 -4.60 -8.83 15.96
CA ASN A 133 -3.93 -9.38 17.13
C ASN A 133 -4.15 -10.90 17.23
N LEU A 134 -3.33 -11.56 18.05
CA LEU A 134 -3.39 -13.00 18.30
C LEU A 134 -3.46 -13.26 19.81
N GLU A 135 -4.55 -13.90 20.25
CA GLU A 135 -4.80 -14.30 21.65
C GLU A 135 -4.52 -13.17 22.66
N GLY A 136 -5.04 -11.98 22.36
CA GLY A 136 -4.96 -10.78 23.21
C GLY A 136 -3.61 -10.05 23.13
N GLN A 137 -2.73 -10.43 22.21
CA GLN A 137 -1.41 -9.84 22.06
C GLN A 137 -1.11 -9.44 20.61
N LYS A 138 -0.30 -8.40 20.45
CA LYS A 138 0.25 -8.03 19.14
C LYS A 138 1.14 -9.15 18.61
N LEU A 139 1.05 -9.39 17.30
CA LEU A 139 1.98 -10.27 16.59
C LEU A 139 3.44 -9.84 16.84
N SER A 140 4.33 -10.80 17.05
CA SER A 140 5.72 -10.52 17.41
C SER A 140 6.65 -11.56 16.80
N THR A 141 7.38 -11.14 15.76
CA THR A 141 8.35 -12.01 15.07
C THR A 141 9.50 -12.43 15.99
N SER A 142 10.01 -11.51 16.81
CA SER A 142 11.11 -11.79 17.75
C SER A 142 10.75 -12.78 18.86
N ARG A 143 9.48 -12.84 19.26
CA ARG A 143 8.96 -13.80 20.25
C ARG A 143 8.34 -15.04 19.60
N ASN A 144 8.46 -15.17 18.28
CA ASN A 144 7.78 -16.18 17.47
C ASN A 144 6.28 -16.30 17.80
N TRP A 145 5.61 -15.15 17.99
CA TRP A 145 4.21 -15.05 18.34
C TRP A 145 3.41 -14.58 17.14
N ALA A 146 3.11 -15.51 16.24
CA ALA A 146 2.26 -15.30 15.07
C ALA A 146 1.71 -16.63 14.57
N VAL A 147 0.63 -16.56 13.80
CA VAL A 147 0.22 -17.67 12.92
C VAL A 147 0.91 -17.45 11.58
N TRP A 148 1.96 -18.22 11.32
CA TRP A 148 2.69 -18.15 10.06
C TRP A 148 1.95 -18.91 8.98
N LEU A 149 1.61 -18.23 7.87
CA LEU A 149 0.78 -18.83 6.82
C LEU A 149 1.37 -20.12 6.24
N HIS A 150 2.69 -20.15 6.00
CA HIS A 150 3.34 -21.34 5.44
C HIS A 150 3.29 -22.53 6.41
N GLU A 151 3.52 -22.30 7.71
CA GLU A 151 3.41 -23.34 8.74
C GLU A 151 1.96 -23.83 8.92
N TYR A 152 0.99 -22.91 8.86
CA TYR A 152 -0.43 -23.26 8.91
C TYR A 152 -0.82 -24.18 7.75
N ILE A 153 -0.44 -23.82 6.52
CA ILE A 153 -0.76 -24.60 5.32
C ILE A 153 -0.05 -25.96 5.35
N GLU A 154 1.21 -26.02 5.79
CA GLU A 154 1.93 -27.29 5.92
C GLU A 154 1.26 -28.21 6.94
N ARG A 155 0.78 -27.65 8.06
CA ARG A 155 0.11 -28.43 9.11
C ARG A 155 -1.32 -28.83 8.77
N TRP A 156 -2.04 -27.99 8.02
CA TRP A 156 -3.44 -28.20 7.65
C TRP A 156 -3.67 -27.88 6.15
N PRO A 157 -3.17 -28.72 5.23
CA PRO A 157 -3.16 -28.42 3.79
C PRO A 157 -4.57 -28.25 3.19
N ASP A 158 -5.55 -28.98 3.73
CA ASP A 158 -6.94 -28.95 3.25
C ASP A 158 -7.82 -27.93 3.99
N ARG A 159 -7.24 -27.09 4.88
CA ARG A 159 -8.00 -26.14 5.73
C ARG A 159 -7.83 -24.67 5.39
N GLN A 160 -7.51 -24.39 4.14
CA GLN A 160 -7.23 -23.02 3.69
C GLN A 160 -8.50 -22.15 3.73
N ASP A 161 -9.66 -22.74 3.44
CA ASP A 161 -10.93 -22.03 3.43
C ASP A 161 -11.40 -21.70 4.84
N GLU A 162 -11.15 -22.54 5.85
CA GLU A 162 -11.41 -22.19 7.25
C GLU A 162 -10.59 -20.98 7.69
N LEU A 163 -9.29 -20.93 7.33
CA LEU A 163 -8.46 -19.77 7.65
C LEU A 163 -8.96 -18.50 6.95
N ARG A 164 -9.31 -18.60 5.66
CA ARG A 164 -9.86 -17.47 4.90
C ARG A 164 -11.18 -16.99 5.51
N TYR A 165 -12.07 -17.91 5.87
CA TYR A 165 -13.35 -17.61 6.50
C TYR A 165 -13.14 -16.92 7.85
N ALA A 166 -12.29 -17.49 8.71
CA ALA A 166 -11.97 -16.91 10.01
C ALA A 166 -11.46 -15.48 9.87
N LEU A 167 -10.42 -15.26 9.05
CA LEU A 167 -9.83 -13.94 8.82
C LEU A 167 -10.80 -12.94 8.18
N ALA A 168 -11.66 -13.37 7.25
CA ALA A 168 -12.66 -12.50 6.63
C ALA A 168 -13.77 -12.12 7.62
N SER A 169 -14.19 -13.03 8.50
CA SER A 169 -15.23 -12.79 9.50
C SER A 169 -14.82 -11.78 10.57
N ILE A 170 -13.50 -11.66 10.81
CA ILE A 170 -12.89 -10.71 11.76
C ILE A 170 -12.06 -9.62 11.06
N LEU A 171 -12.35 -9.32 9.79
CA LEU A 171 -11.56 -8.36 9.02
C LEU A 171 -11.47 -7.02 9.79
N PRO A 172 -10.25 -6.51 10.11
CA PRO A 172 -10.08 -5.31 10.92
C PRO A 172 -10.42 -4.06 10.09
N GLU A 173 -11.70 -3.80 9.89
CA GLU A 173 -12.18 -2.77 8.98
C GLU A 173 -12.13 -1.35 9.56
N PHE A 174 -12.51 -1.20 10.83
CA PHE A 174 -12.66 0.08 11.52
C PHE A 174 -11.89 0.16 12.85
N LYS A 175 -11.55 -1.00 13.42
CA LYS A 175 -10.78 -1.15 14.66
C LYS A 175 -9.93 -2.40 14.57
N ASP A 176 -8.91 -2.48 15.41
CA ASP A 176 -8.12 -3.69 15.55
C ASP A 176 -9.05 -4.89 15.86
N SER A 177 -8.73 -6.04 15.28
CA SER A 177 -9.47 -7.29 15.48
C SER A 177 -8.57 -8.36 16.09
N GLU A 178 -9.18 -9.42 16.59
CA GLU A 178 -8.51 -10.44 17.39
C GLU A 178 -8.73 -11.81 16.77
N PHE A 179 -7.66 -12.53 16.49
CA PHE A 179 -7.72 -13.94 16.15
C PHE A 179 -7.60 -14.76 17.45
N THR A 180 -8.56 -15.65 17.68
CA THR A 180 -8.48 -16.66 18.74
C THR A 180 -8.63 -18.04 18.12
N TRP A 181 -8.03 -19.06 18.73
CA TRP A 181 -8.14 -20.44 18.25
C TRP A 181 -9.47 -21.10 18.57
N LYS A 182 -10.21 -20.53 19.54
CA LYS A 182 -11.47 -21.07 20.01
C LYS A 182 -12.63 -20.72 19.06
N ASP A 183 -12.58 -19.51 18.51
CA ASP A 183 -13.58 -18.97 17.58
C ASP A 183 -13.35 -19.50 16.16
#